data_AF-A0A0F9NEQ0-F1
#
_entry.id   AF-A0A0F9NEQ0-F1
#
_cell.length_a   1.000
_cell.length_b   1.000
_cell.length_c   1.000
_cell.angle_alpha   90.00
_cell.angle_beta   90.00
_cell.angle_gamma   90.00
#
_symmetry.space_group_name_H-M   'P 1'
#
loop_
_entity.id
_entity.type
_entity.pdbx_description
1 polymer ?
#
loop_
_entity_poly.entity_id
_entity_poly.type
_entity_poly.pdbx_seq_one_letter_code
_entity_poly.pdbx_strand_id
1 'polypeptide(L)'
;MGTWGEEFGKWGVSASEARRRSNYVEPTEVSYPQVRQAPRVNYSGILNKLTSQFSGQYAEARAANEQRYGEAKNIYEQIIGLFSPGGEFGKGFEAQIGRAKTKSVAQGTQALVSSGLYGTTQTAGLAKKFEEEVGMPARLQMEDVRISKYAGAMGAKAGMIERREDEYPDYSMIMNLMRQVSGG
;
A
#
# COMPACT_ATOMS: atom_id res chain seq x y z
N MET A 1 77.65 47.72 14.65
CA MET A 1 79.06 47.48 15.01
C MET A 1 79.34 46.01 14.77
N GLY A 2 80.26 45.52 13.93
CA GLY A 2 81.21 46.05 12.94
C GLY A 2 81.63 44.83 12.09
N THR A 3 81.59 44.91 10.76
CA THR A 3 82.77 45.09 9.88
C THR A 3 84.02 44.29 10.28
N TRP A 4 84.25 43.18 9.57
CA TRP A 4 85.54 42.58 9.25
C TRP A 4 85.38 42.13 7.78
N GLY A 5 85.94 42.77 6.75
CA GLY A 5 87.35 43.20 6.64
C GLY A 5 88.17 41.94 6.41
N GLU A 6 88.22 41.45 5.17
CA GLU A 6 89.42 41.52 4.31
C GLU A 6 90.60 40.74 4.92
N GLU A 7 91.06 39.67 4.28
CA GLU A 7 92.48 39.44 3.98
C GLU A 7 92.66 38.20 3.06
N PHE A 8 93.25 38.48 1.88
CA PHE A 8 94.26 37.70 1.13
C PHE A 8 94.29 36.17 1.30
N GLY A 9 94.13 35.36 0.25
CA GLY A 9 94.89 35.44 -1.00
C GLY A 9 96.13 34.56 -0.90
N LYS A 10 96.10 33.36 -1.51
CA LYS A 10 97.24 32.56 -2.01
C LYS A 10 96.80 31.10 -2.19
N TRP A 11 96.30 30.74 -3.36
CA TRP A 11 96.61 29.45 -3.98
C TRP A 11 96.43 29.64 -5.48
N GLY A 12 97.56 29.87 -6.15
CA GLY A 12 97.63 29.95 -7.60
C GLY A 12 97.23 28.63 -8.21
N VAL A 13 96.24 28.68 -9.10
CA VAL A 13 96.11 27.69 -10.17
C VAL A 13 96.11 28.47 -11.48
N SER A 14 97.13 28.15 -12.26
CA SER A 14 97.52 28.72 -13.54
C SER A 14 96.38 28.70 -14.57
N ALA A 15 96.32 29.74 -15.39
CA ALA A 15 95.37 29.95 -16.49
C ALA A 15 95.60 29.02 -17.70
N SER A 16 95.92 27.75 -17.47
CA SER A 16 96.35 26.82 -18.52
C SER A 16 95.87 25.39 -18.27
N GLU A 17 94.58 25.21 -18.03
CA GLU A 17 93.91 23.90 -18.06
C GLU A 17 92.50 24.09 -18.66
N ALA A 18 92.44 24.53 -19.91
CA ALA A 18 92.47 23.63 -21.07
C ALA A 18 91.32 22.60 -21.02
N ARG A 19 90.17 23.03 -21.55
CA ARG A 19 89.36 22.25 -22.50
C ARG A 19 89.18 20.77 -22.11
N ARG A 20 88.39 20.49 -21.07
CA ARG A 20 87.55 19.28 -21.08
C ARG A 20 86.12 19.69 -21.32
N ARG A 21 85.74 19.59 -22.59
CA ARG A 21 84.39 19.74 -23.09
C ARG A 21 83.45 18.86 -22.26
N SER A 22 82.42 19.53 -21.74
CA SER A 22 81.07 19.04 -21.51
C SER A 22 80.75 17.75 -22.30
N ASN A 23 80.77 16.62 -21.60
CA ASN A 23 79.96 15.45 -21.97
C ASN A 23 78.65 15.59 -21.18
N TYR A 24 77.76 16.43 -21.68
CA TYR A 24 76.36 16.40 -21.28
C TYR A 24 75.79 15.08 -21.81
N VAL A 25 75.61 14.09 -20.93
CA VAL A 25 74.78 12.92 -21.22
C VAL A 25 73.35 13.42 -21.12
N GLU A 26 72.62 13.40 -22.23
CA GLU A 26 71.20 13.72 -22.25
C GLU A 26 70.47 12.86 -21.21
N PRO A 27 69.64 13.45 -20.32
CA PRO A 27 68.82 12.65 -19.43
C PRO A 27 67.85 11.87 -20.30
N THR A 28 68.04 10.55 -20.39
CA THR A 28 67.06 9.63 -20.96
C THR A 28 65.71 9.92 -20.32
N GLU A 29 64.72 10.30 -21.13
CA GLU A 29 63.36 10.57 -20.69
C GLU A 29 62.89 9.43 -19.78
N VAL A 30 62.73 9.72 -18.49
CA VAL A 30 62.09 8.79 -17.58
C VAL A 30 60.62 8.76 -17.99
N SER A 31 60.27 7.80 -18.84
CA SER A 31 58.90 7.50 -19.24
C SER A 31 58.10 7.11 -18.00
N TYR A 32 57.44 8.07 -17.37
CA TYR A 32 56.49 7.81 -16.29
C TYR A 32 55.39 6.89 -16.84
N PRO A 33 55.08 5.75 -16.20
CA PRO A 33 53.96 4.94 -16.62
C PRO A 33 52.69 5.80 -16.51
N GLN A 34 52.00 5.97 -17.63
CA GLN A 34 50.70 6.63 -17.67
C GLN A 34 49.80 5.97 -16.62
N VAL A 35 49.48 6.69 -15.55
CA VAL A 35 48.55 6.22 -14.53
C VAL A 35 47.24 5.98 -15.28
N ARG A 36 46.88 4.71 -15.47
CA ARG A 36 45.61 4.34 -16.09
C ARG A 36 44.50 5.03 -15.32
N GLN A 37 43.85 6.01 -15.92
CA GLN A 37 42.73 6.71 -15.28
C GLN A 37 41.70 5.65 -14.90
N ALA A 38 41.40 5.54 -13.60
CA ALA A 38 40.37 4.65 -13.13
C ALA A 38 39.05 4.99 -13.86
N PRO A 39 38.23 3.99 -14.24
CA PRO A 39 36.99 4.25 -14.93
C PRO A 39 36.13 5.21 -14.12
N ARG A 40 35.79 6.36 -14.70
CA ARG A 40 34.88 7.32 -14.07
C ARG A 40 33.49 6.68 -13.99
N VAL A 41 33.06 6.34 -12.77
CA VAL A 41 31.70 5.86 -12.54
C VAL A 41 30.74 7.00 -12.87
N ASN A 42 29.82 6.76 -13.80
CA ASN A 42 28.82 7.75 -14.20
C ASN A 42 27.66 7.78 -13.20
N TYR A 43 27.89 8.45 -12.08
CA TYR A 43 26.91 8.57 -10.98
C TYR A 43 25.61 9.24 -11.43
N SER A 44 25.65 10.21 -12.35
CA SER A 44 24.45 10.88 -12.85
C SER A 44 23.59 9.95 -13.72
N GLY A 45 24.21 9.10 -14.54
CA GLY A 45 23.50 8.09 -15.32
C GLY A 45 22.84 7.00 -14.46
N ILE A 46 23.53 6.57 -13.39
CA ILE A 46 22.99 5.59 -12.43
C ILE A 46 21.82 6.19 -11.65
N LEU A 47 21.96 7.43 -11.16
CA LEU A 47 20.89 8.16 -10.48
C LEU A 47 19.65 8.33 -11.36
N ASN A 48 19.81 8.80 -12.59
CA ASN A 48 18.67 8.98 -13.51
C ASN A 48 17.94 7.66 -13.80
N LYS A 49 18.68 6.56 -13.93
CA LYS A 49 18.10 5.22 -14.12
C LYS A 49 17.35 4.75 -12.87
N LEU A 50 17.93 4.93 -11.68
CA LEU A 50 17.30 4.56 -10.42
C LEU A 50 16.02 5.37 -10.18
N THR A 51 16.10 6.70 -10.33
CA THR A 51 14.94 7.60 -10.19
C THR A 51 13.84 7.26 -11.20
N SER A 52 14.18 6.92 -12.44
CA SER A 52 13.22 6.51 -13.46
C SER A 52 12.59 5.14 -13.17
N GLN A 53 13.35 4.19 -12.60
CA GLN A 53 12.82 2.88 -12.20
C GLN A 53 11.91 3.01 -10.98
N PHE A 54 12.30 3.81 -9.98
CA PHE A 54 11.48 4.10 -8.82
C PHE A 54 10.20 4.83 -9.21
N SER A 55 10.29 5.92 -10.01
CA SER A 55 9.10 6.67 -10.43
C SER A 55 8.11 5.82 -11.22
N GLY A 56 8.60 4.92 -12.08
CA GLY A 56 7.79 3.94 -12.80
C GLY A 56 7.10 2.94 -11.87
N GLN A 57 7.83 2.35 -10.92
CA GLN A 57 7.28 1.40 -9.94
C GLN A 57 6.25 2.07 -9.00
N TYR A 58 6.49 3.32 -8.58
CA TYR A 58 5.52 4.08 -7.79
C TYR A 58 4.24 4.37 -8.57
N ALA A 59 4.35 4.76 -9.84
CA ALA A 59 3.19 5.02 -10.68
C ALA A 59 2.35 3.74 -10.88
N GLU A 60 3.00 2.60 -11.10
CA GLU A 60 2.35 1.30 -11.27
C GLU A 60 1.69 0.82 -9.96
N ALA A 61 2.38 0.92 -8.83
CA ALA A 61 1.84 0.57 -7.52
C ALA A 61 0.64 1.45 -7.14
N ARG A 62 0.71 2.76 -7.43
CA ARG A 62 -0.41 3.69 -7.23
C ARG A 62 -1.61 3.32 -8.09
N ALA A 63 -1.41 3.05 -9.38
CA ALA A 63 -2.48 2.64 -10.28
C ALA A 63 -3.15 1.34 -9.81
N ALA A 64 -2.37 0.36 -9.38
CA ALA A 64 -2.89 -0.90 -8.82
C ALA A 64 -3.67 -0.67 -7.51
N ASN A 65 -3.20 0.21 -6.62
CA ASN A 65 -3.90 0.57 -5.39
C ASN A 65 -5.22 1.30 -5.66
N GLU A 66 -5.25 2.20 -6.65
CA GLU A 66 -6.47 2.90 -7.07
C GLU A 66 -7.51 1.92 -7.64
N GLN A 67 -7.07 0.93 -8.43
CA GLN A 67 -7.94 -0.15 -8.91
C GLN A 67 -8.52 -0.97 -7.77
N ARG A 68 -7.68 -1.48 -6.85
CA ARG A 68 -8.11 -2.24 -5.67
C ARG A 68 -9.11 -1.47 -4.81
N TYR A 69 -8.90 -0.17 -4.65
CA TYR A 69 -9.83 0.69 -3.93
C TYR A 69 -11.19 0.79 -4.64
N GLY A 70 -11.18 0.95 -5.97
CA GLY A 70 -12.41 0.95 -6.78
C GLY A 70 -13.19 -0.36 -6.66
N GLU A 71 -12.49 -1.49 -6.75
CA GLU A 71 -13.06 -2.83 -6.55
C GLU A 71 -13.66 -2.99 -5.15
N ALA A 72 -12.93 -2.60 -4.10
CA ALA A 72 -13.41 -2.67 -2.73
C ALA A 72 -14.65 -1.80 -2.51
N LYS A 73 -14.67 -0.58 -3.06
CA LYS A 73 -15.85 0.31 -3.03
C LYS A 73 -17.07 -0.36 -3.67
N ASN A 74 -16.89 -0.96 -4.84
CA ASN A 74 -17.98 -1.65 -5.55
C ASN A 74 -18.52 -2.84 -4.76
N ILE A 75 -17.64 -3.62 -4.11
CA ILE A 75 -18.05 -4.73 -3.23
C ILE A 75 -18.91 -4.21 -2.08
N TYR A 76 -18.49 -3.12 -1.41
CA TYR A 76 -19.30 -2.53 -0.34
C TYR A 76 -20.64 -2.02 -0.84
N GLU A 77 -20.70 -1.41 -2.02
CA GLU A 77 -21.97 -0.96 -2.62
C GLU A 77 -22.93 -2.10 -2.90
N GLN A 78 -22.43 -3.23 -3.40
CA GLN A 78 -23.23 -4.44 -3.59
C GLN A 78 -23.75 -5.00 -2.26
N ILE A 79 -22.88 -5.07 -1.23
CA ILE A 79 -23.28 -5.52 0.12
C ILE A 79 -24.35 -4.59 0.70
N ILE A 80 -24.14 -3.28 0.63
CA ILE A 80 -25.11 -2.29 1.10
C ILE A 80 -26.44 -2.45 0.37
N GLY A 81 -26.43 -2.63 -0.95
CA GLY A 81 -27.64 -2.88 -1.73
C GLY A 81 -28.37 -4.16 -1.31
N LEU A 82 -27.64 -5.23 -0.98
CA LEU A 82 -28.21 -6.50 -0.52
C LEU A 82 -29.03 -6.32 0.77
N PHE A 83 -28.51 -5.55 1.73
CA PHE A 83 -29.12 -5.35 3.06
C PHE A 83 -29.99 -4.09 3.16
N SER A 84 -30.01 -3.23 2.16
CA SER A 84 -30.88 -2.04 2.12
C SER A 84 -32.37 -2.41 2.19
N PRO A 85 -33.25 -1.48 2.61
CA PRO A 85 -34.69 -1.68 2.52
C PRO A 85 -35.12 -2.03 1.09
N GLY A 86 -35.74 -3.20 0.91
CA GLY A 86 -36.15 -3.71 -0.40
C GLY A 86 -35.08 -4.54 -1.13
N GLY A 87 -33.91 -4.77 -0.54
CA GLY A 87 -32.88 -5.66 -1.07
C GLY A 87 -33.27 -7.15 -1.07
N GLU A 88 -32.40 -8.00 -1.59
CA GLU A 88 -32.62 -9.45 -1.66
C GLU A 88 -32.46 -10.16 -0.31
N PHE A 89 -31.82 -9.53 0.68
CA PHE A 89 -31.64 -10.12 1.99
C PHE A 89 -33.00 -10.41 2.65
N GLY A 90 -33.17 -11.63 3.14
CA GLY A 90 -34.38 -12.05 3.84
C GLY A 90 -35.47 -12.66 2.96
N LYS A 91 -35.42 -12.55 1.63
CA LYS A 91 -36.45 -13.15 0.75
C LYS A 91 -36.56 -14.66 0.90
N GLY A 92 -35.42 -15.35 0.98
CA GLY A 92 -35.39 -16.79 1.23
C GLY A 92 -35.91 -17.17 2.63
N PHE A 93 -35.74 -16.28 3.61
CA PHE A 93 -36.20 -16.48 4.98
C PHE A 93 -37.72 -16.25 5.10
N GLU A 94 -38.26 -15.20 4.49
CA GLU A 94 -39.71 -14.98 4.33
C GLU A 94 -40.38 -16.20 3.67
N ALA A 95 -39.76 -16.76 2.62
CA ALA A 95 -40.26 -17.99 1.99
C ALA A 95 -40.22 -19.22 2.92
N GLN A 96 -39.25 -19.30 3.84
CA GLN A 96 -39.22 -20.35 4.86
C GLN A 96 -40.31 -20.15 5.91
N ILE A 97 -40.52 -18.92 6.40
CA ILE A 97 -41.61 -18.59 7.32
C ILE A 97 -42.96 -18.96 6.70
N GLY A 98 -43.19 -18.61 5.41
CA GLY A 98 -44.42 -18.97 4.70
C GLY A 98 -44.66 -20.48 4.65
N ARG A 99 -43.63 -21.27 4.35
CA ARG A 99 -43.72 -22.74 4.36
C ARG A 99 -43.98 -23.29 5.76
N ALA A 100 -43.30 -22.74 6.77
CA ALA A 100 -43.50 -23.13 8.17
C ALA A 100 -44.92 -22.82 8.65
N LYS A 101 -45.48 -21.67 8.25
CA LYS A 101 -46.87 -21.28 8.50
C LYS A 101 -47.83 -22.31 7.94
N THR A 102 -47.72 -22.63 6.65
CA THR A 102 -48.61 -23.60 6.00
C THR A 102 -48.55 -24.95 6.71
N LYS A 103 -47.36 -25.42 7.06
CA LYS A 103 -47.18 -26.69 7.79
C LYS A 103 -47.81 -26.65 9.18
N SER A 104 -47.57 -25.59 9.94
CA SER A 104 -48.11 -25.44 11.31
C SER A 104 -49.63 -25.34 11.31
N VAL A 105 -50.20 -24.53 10.40
CA VAL A 105 -51.65 -24.41 10.24
C VAL A 105 -52.27 -25.75 9.86
N ALA A 106 -51.70 -26.46 8.88
CA ALA A 106 -52.21 -27.78 8.48
C ALA A 106 -52.19 -28.80 9.64
N GLN A 107 -51.11 -28.85 10.40
CA GLN A 107 -51.00 -29.73 11.58
C GLN A 107 -52.02 -29.36 12.67
N GLY A 108 -52.18 -28.06 12.96
CA GLY A 108 -53.17 -27.57 13.91
C GLY A 108 -54.60 -27.88 13.47
N THR A 109 -54.91 -27.70 12.18
CA THR A 109 -56.22 -28.05 11.62
C THR A 109 -56.47 -29.55 11.73
N GLN A 110 -55.50 -30.40 11.42
CA GLN A 110 -55.65 -31.86 11.56
C GLN A 110 -55.92 -32.27 13.01
N ALA A 111 -55.24 -31.65 13.98
CA ALA A 111 -55.51 -31.87 15.40
C ALA A 111 -56.95 -31.46 15.78
N LEU A 112 -57.43 -30.32 15.29
CA LEU A 112 -58.81 -29.86 15.52
C LEU A 112 -59.86 -30.75 14.84
N VAL A 113 -59.55 -31.27 13.64
CA VAL A 113 -60.39 -32.27 12.96
C VAL A 113 -60.49 -33.54 13.80
N SER A 114 -59.35 -34.03 14.30
CA SER A 114 -59.32 -35.24 15.12
C SER A 114 -60.06 -35.11 16.46
N SER A 115 -60.16 -33.90 17.00
CA SER A 115 -60.89 -33.60 18.24
C SER A 115 -62.35 -33.19 18.03
N GLY A 116 -62.84 -33.19 16.78
CA GLY A 116 -64.22 -32.78 16.45
C GLY A 116 -64.48 -31.28 16.60
N LEU A 117 -63.43 -30.47 16.77
CA LEU A 117 -63.48 -29.00 16.92
C LEU A 117 -63.29 -28.26 15.59
N TYR A 118 -63.32 -28.97 14.47
CA TYR A 118 -63.22 -28.40 13.13
C TYR A 118 -64.39 -27.43 12.85
N GLY A 119 -64.07 -26.25 12.33
CA GLY A 119 -65.06 -25.20 12.02
C GLY A 119 -65.36 -24.25 13.18
N THR A 120 -64.73 -24.43 14.34
CA THR A 120 -64.80 -23.45 15.44
C THR A 120 -63.86 -22.26 15.21
N THR A 121 -64.08 -21.15 15.92
CA THR A 121 -63.22 -19.95 15.90
C THR A 121 -61.74 -20.26 16.17
N GLN A 122 -61.44 -21.34 16.89
CA GLN A 122 -60.06 -21.79 17.12
C GLN A 122 -59.35 -22.19 15.82
N THR A 123 -60.08 -22.75 14.84
CA THR A 123 -59.52 -23.11 13.53
C THR A 123 -59.11 -21.86 12.75
N ALA A 124 -59.92 -20.79 12.82
CA ALA A 124 -59.62 -19.51 12.18
C ALA A 124 -58.44 -18.77 12.86
N GLY A 125 -58.22 -19.00 14.16
CA GLY A 125 -57.15 -18.37 14.94
C GLY A 125 -55.76 -18.96 14.71
N LEU A 126 -55.62 -20.18 14.17
CA LEU A 126 -54.33 -20.88 14.05
C LEU A 126 -53.30 -20.09 13.23
N ALA A 127 -53.70 -19.49 12.11
CA ALA A 127 -52.80 -18.70 11.29
C ALA A 127 -52.35 -17.43 12.00
N LYS A 128 -53.24 -16.77 12.75
CA LYS A 128 -52.92 -15.57 13.54
C LYS A 128 -51.98 -15.92 14.70
N LYS A 129 -52.26 -17.02 15.39
CA LYS A 129 -51.40 -17.55 16.47
C LYS A 129 -49.99 -17.85 15.97
N PHE A 130 -49.85 -18.50 14.80
CA PHE A 130 -48.53 -18.73 14.20
C PHE A 130 -47.79 -17.42 13.91
N GLU A 131 -48.48 -16.42 13.36
CA GLU A 131 -47.86 -15.11 13.10
C GLU A 131 -47.40 -14.44 14.40
N GLU A 132 -48.18 -14.53 15.47
CA GLU A 132 -47.82 -13.94 16.77
C GLU A 132 -46.65 -14.67 17.45
N GLU A 133 -46.64 -16.00 17.42
CA GLU A 133 -45.64 -16.81 18.15
C GLU A 133 -44.34 -17.03 17.37
N VAL A 134 -44.41 -17.08 16.03
CA VAL A 134 -43.26 -17.48 15.18
C VAL A 134 -42.98 -16.44 14.09
N GLY A 135 -44.01 -16.02 13.35
CA GLY A 135 -43.85 -15.14 12.18
C GLY A 135 -43.27 -13.77 12.53
N MET A 136 -43.89 -13.04 13.45
CA MET A 136 -43.47 -11.70 13.87
C MET A 136 -42.10 -11.71 14.56
N PRO A 137 -41.82 -12.58 15.56
CA PRO A 137 -40.50 -12.62 16.18
C PRO A 137 -39.39 -12.95 15.18
N ALA A 138 -39.63 -13.88 14.25
CA ALA A 138 -38.65 -14.24 13.23
C ALA A 138 -38.36 -13.07 12.26
N ARG A 139 -39.40 -12.34 11.82
CA ARG A 139 -39.21 -11.14 10.98
C ARG A 139 -38.48 -10.02 11.73
N LEU A 140 -38.78 -9.82 13.01
CA LEU A 140 -38.09 -8.83 13.85
C LEU A 140 -36.60 -9.17 14.00
N GLN A 141 -36.27 -10.43 14.32
CA GLN A 141 -34.88 -10.88 14.39
C GLN A 141 -34.14 -10.72 13.06
N MET A 142 -34.81 -11.02 11.95
CA MET A 142 -34.25 -10.82 10.62
C MET A 142 -33.98 -9.34 10.34
N GLU A 143 -34.88 -8.46 10.76
CA GLU A 143 -34.73 -7.02 10.62
C GLU A 143 -33.55 -6.48 11.45
N ASP A 144 -33.39 -6.95 12.69
CA ASP A 144 -32.24 -6.60 13.54
C ASP A 144 -30.91 -7.02 12.89
N VAL A 145 -30.87 -8.24 12.33
CA VAL A 145 -29.70 -8.73 11.59
C VAL A 145 -29.45 -7.87 10.36
N ARG A 146 -30.49 -7.52 9.60
CA ARG A 146 -30.39 -6.66 8.43
C ARG A 146 -29.78 -5.31 8.78
N ILE A 147 -30.32 -4.64 9.80
CA ILE A 147 -29.84 -3.33 10.27
C ILE A 147 -28.38 -3.45 10.74
N SER A 148 -28.05 -4.47 11.52
CA SER A 148 -26.69 -4.71 12.00
C SER A 148 -25.70 -4.88 10.85
N LYS A 149 -26.04 -5.70 9.84
CA LYS A 149 -25.17 -5.92 8.67
C LYS A 149 -25.07 -4.69 7.78
N TYR A 150 -26.18 -3.97 7.58
CA TYR A 150 -26.20 -2.72 6.84
C TYR A 150 -25.32 -1.64 7.49
N ALA A 151 -25.48 -1.42 8.80
CA ALA A 151 -24.67 -0.47 9.56
C ALA A 151 -23.18 -0.86 9.55
N GLY A 152 -22.87 -2.15 9.72
CA GLY A 152 -21.52 -2.66 9.64
C GLY A 152 -20.87 -2.44 8.27
N ALA A 153 -21.61 -2.67 7.17
CA ALA A 153 -21.14 -2.43 5.82
C ALA A 153 -20.92 -0.94 5.53
N MET A 154 -21.82 -0.07 6.00
CA MET A 154 -21.68 1.38 5.90
C MET A 154 -20.46 1.89 6.67
N GLY A 155 -20.26 1.44 7.92
CA GLY A 155 -19.09 1.81 8.72
C GLY A 155 -17.78 1.33 8.12
N ALA A 156 -17.74 0.09 7.60
CA ALA A 156 -16.57 -0.44 6.92
C ALA A 156 -16.22 0.33 5.64
N LYS A 157 -17.24 0.74 4.86
CA LYS A 157 -17.06 1.60 3.68
C LYS A 157 -16.51 2.97 4.08
N ALA A 158 -17.06 3.60 5.12
CA ALA A 158 -16.61 4.89 5.62
C ALA A 158 -15.14 4.85 6.06
N GLY A 159 -14.75 3.88 6.91
CA GLY A 159 -13.36 3.75 7.35
C GLY A 159 -12.39 3.38 6.23
N MET A 160 -12.85 2.74 5.15
CA MET A 160 -12.04 2.55 3.95
C MET A 160 -11.81 3.86 3.20
N ILE A 161 -12.82 4.72 3.09
CA ILE A 161 -12.72 6.03 2.44
C ILE A 161 -11.76 6.94 3.22
N GLU A 162 -11.90 7.01 4.55
CA GLU A 162 -11.03 7.81 5.44
C GLU A 162 -9.55 7.46 5.28
N ARG A 163 -9.21 6.16 5.28
CA ARG A 163 -7.81 5.70 5.11
C ARG A 163 -7.18 6.12 3.78
N ARG A 164 -7.96 6.41 2.74
CA ARG A 164 -7.45 6.89 1.45
C ARG A 164 -7.14 8.39 1.48
N GLU A 165 -7.84 9.18 2.30
CA GLU A 165 -7.61 10.62 2.41
C GLU A 165 -6.30 10.94 3.15
N ASP A 166 -5.86 10.06 4.06
CA ASP A 166 -4.67 10.27 4.91
C ASP A 166 -3.32 9.85 4.28
N GLU A 167 -3.30 9.21 3.10
CA GLU A 167 -2.05 8.71 2.50
C GLU A 167 -1.31 9.83 1.73
N TYR A 168 -0.59 10.68 2.47
CA TYR A 168 0.33 11.69 1.91
C TYR A 168 1.55 11.02 1.24
N PRO A 169 2.13 11.60 0.15
CA PRO A 169 3.37 11.07 -0.43
C PRO A 169 4.49 11.10 0.61
N ASP A 170 5.12 9.95 0.89
CA ASP A 170 6.25 9.89 1.80
C ASP A 170 7.50 10.48 1.16
N TYR A 171 7.65 11.80 1.29
CA TYR A 171 8.83 12.55 0.86
C TYR A 171 10.11 12.16 1.63
N SER A 172 9.99 11.49 2.77
CA SER A 172 11.15 11.08 3.57
C SER A 172 11.92 9.94 2.89
N MET A 173 11.25 9.06 2.15
CA MET A 173 11.88 7.98 1.41
C MET A 173 12.72 8.51 0.25
N ILE A 174 12.24 9.55 -0.46
CA ILE A 174 12.98 10.25 -1.52
C ILE A 174 14.22 10.94 -0.93
N MET A 175 14.07 11.60 0.22
CA MET A 175 15.18 12.30 0.90
C MET A 175 16.24 11.33 1.45
N ASN A 176 15.83 10.16 1.94
CA ASN A 176 16.76 9.11 2.38
C ASN A 176 17.55 8.51 1.21
N LEU A 177 16.90 8.31 0.05
CA LEU A 177 17.59 7.86 -1.16
C LEU A 177 18.59 8.91 -1.66
N MET A 178 18.21 10.19 -1.67
CA MET A 178 19.13 11.28 -2.02
C MET A 178 20.35 11.31 -1.10
N ARG A 179 20.13 11.19 0.22
CA ARG A 179 21.22 11.21 1.21
C ARG A 179 22.15 10.00 1.07
N GLN A 180 21.61 8.81 0.74
CA GLN A 180 22.41 7.60 0.56
C GLN A 180 23.28 7.65 -0.70
N VAL A 181 22.84 8.33 -1.76
CA VAL A 181 23.65 8.47 -2.99
C VAL A 181 24.57 9.69 -2.96
N SER A 182 24.24 10.75 -2.22
CA SER A 182 25.11 11.93 -2.09
C SER A 182 26.20 11.81 -1.01
N GLY A 183 26.04 10.88 -0.06
CA GLY A 183 26.92 10.70 1.09
C GLY A 183 27.92 9.55 0.98
N GLY A 184 28.01 8.89 -0.18
CA GLY A 184 28.90 7.74 -0.46
C GLY A 184 29.95 8.05 -1.52
#